data_AF-A0A660W3Q6-F1
#
_entry.id   AF-A0A660W3Q6-F1
#
_cell.length_a   1.000
_cell.length_b   1.000
_cell.length_c   1.000
_cell.angle_alpha   90.00
_cell.angle_beta   90.00
_cell.angle_gamma   90.00
#
_symmetry.space_group_name_H-M   'P 1'
#
loop_
_entity.id
_entity.type
_entity.pdbx_description
1 polymer ?
#
loop_
_entity_poly.entity_id
_entity_poly.type
_entity_poly.pdbx_seq_one_letter_code
_entity_poly.pdbx_strand_id
1 'polypeptide(L)'
;MALSDYIAHFGLEHHESSDNRLPERTLLDENLFLRRAHLLPHEFVHSWNGKYRRPADMVVEDFQQPIATNLLWVYEGLTTYLGYVLTARSGFWTPEQFREALAFFAEGMQNQGGRTWRPLEDTAVAAQLLYRARADWSAWRRKVDFYREGVLIWLEVDMLIRRQSEGRRCLDDFCRLFCGGQEGRVEVKPYTLDEIIEALNQIASYDWRSLLRQRIKSTGTKAPLTGVELSGWRLAYGEEPTEYQKRIETMEKVAFLTSSIGAEIKENGSIVDIIPGKAMDRAGLAPGMKIVAVNSRRWSLDLLRRAVRETKNTSRPLELLVENSGFFDTYTLDYHDGGRYPYLKRDLSKEDLLTRVIQPLCPEKQ
;
A
#
# COMPACT_ATOMS: atom_id res chain seq x y z
N MET A 1 -7.06 17.99 -14.59
CA MET A 1 -6.12 17.98 -13.45
C MET A 1 -5.99 19.40 -12.91
N ALA A 2 -6.06 19.57 -11.59
CA ALA A 2 -5.83 20.83 -10.90
C ALA A 2 -4.61 20.70 -9.97
N LEU A 3 -3.74 21.71 -9.98
CA LEU A 3 -2.58 21.83 -9.10
C LEU A 3 -2.78 23.05 -8.21
N SER A 4 -3.11 22.86 -6.93
CA SER A 4 -3.41 23.96 -6.01
C SER A 4 -3.35 23.52 -4.55
N ASP A 5 -2.79 24.36 -3.69
CA ASP A 5 -2.76 24.12 -2.24
C ASP A 5 -4.03 24.66 -1.52
N TYR A 6 -4.99 25.20 -2.27
CA TYR A 6 -6.24 25.79 -1.75
C TYR A 6 -7.47 24.89 -1.93
N ILE A 7 -7.30 23.71 -2.53
CA ILE A 7 -8.36 22.72 -2.72
C ILE A 7 -7.92 21.36 -2.16
N ALA A 8 -8.88 20.49 -1.87
CA ALA A 8 -8.58 19.14 -1.43
C ALA A 8 -7.86 18.33 -2.53
N HIS A 9 -6.92 17.47 -2.12
CA HIS A 9 -6.13 16.61 -3.02
C HIS A 9 -6.67 15.19 -3.04
N PHE A 10 -7.19 14.76 -4.19
CA PHE A 10 -7.72 13.42 -4.44
C PHE A 10 -7.79 13.15 -5.94
N GLY A 11 -8.05 11.89 -6.31
CA GLY A 11 -8.52 11.51 -7.63
C GLY A 11 -9.98 11.09 -7.53
N LEU A 12 -10.76 11.45 -8.54
CA LEU A 12 -12.13 11.00 -8.71
C LEU A 12 -12.36 10.67 -10.19
N GLU A 13 -12.59 9.41 -10.43
CA GLU A 13 -12.86 8.84 -11.72
C GLU A 13 -14.31 9.07 -12.17
N HIS A 14 -14.49 9.28 -13.46
CA HIS A 14 -15.76 9.33 -14.18
C HIS A 14 -15.65 8.49 -15.46
N HIS A 15 -16.77 8.21 -16.14
CA HIS A 15 -16.76 7.37 -17.33
C HIS A 15 -15.85 7.89 -18.46
N GLU A 16 -15.82 9.22 -18.63
CA GLU A 16 -15.14 9.87 -19.75
C GLU A 16 -14.19 10.99 -19.30
N SER A 17 -13.95 11.09 -17.99
CA SER A 17 -13.06 12.10 -17.42
C SER A 17 -12.59 11.68 -16.02
N SER A 18 -11.66 12.43 -15.44
CA SER A 18 -11.33 12.30 -14.03
C SER A 18 -10.92 13.65 -13.44
N ASP A 19 -11.41 13.93 -12.24
CA ASP A 19 -11.01 15.08 -11.45
C ASP A 19 -9.80 14.70 -10.59
N ASN A 20 -8.63 15.16 -11.03
CA ASN A 20 -7.36 14.87 -10.39
C ASN A 20 -6.84 16.15 -9.74
N ARG A 21 -6.76 16.17 -8.41
CA ARG A 21 -6.35 17.34 -7.63
C ARG A 21 -5.09 17.02 -6.83
N LEU A 22 -4.04 17.80 -7.05
CA LEU A 22 -2.73 17.61 -6.45
C LEU A 22 -2.19 18.94 -5.88
N PRO A 23 -1.20 18.90 -4.96
CA PRO A 23 -0.49 20.10 -4.51
C PRO A 23 0.07 20.91 -5.67
N GLU A 24 0.14 22.24 -5.51
CA GLU A 24 0.51 23.18 -6.58
C GLU A 24 1.83 22.82 -7.26
N ARG A 25 2.82 22.42 -6.46
CA ARG A 25 4.19 22.15 -6.91
C ARG A 25 4.45 20.73 -7.38
N THR A 26 3.41 19.88 -7.51
CA THR A 26 3.59 18.44 -7.74
C THR A 26 4.41 18.09 -8.99
N LEU A 27 4.34 18.91 -10.05
CA LEU A 27 5.12 18.67 -11.28
C LEU A 27 6.54 19.26 -11.24
N LEU A 28 6.88 20.03 -10.20
CA LEU A 28 8.16 20.74 -10.07
C LEU A 28 9.02 20.20 -8.93
N ASP A 29 8.39 19.63 -7.91
CA ASP A 29 9.05 19.04 -6.75
C ASP A 29 9.18 17.53 -6.94
N GLU A 30 10.41 17.03 -6.99
CA GLU A 30 10.68 15.61 -7.26
C GLU A 30 10.10 14.66 -6.18
N ASN A 31 10.00 15.11 -4.93
CA ASN A 31 9.44 14.29 -3.87
C ASN A 31 7.93 14.18 -4.04
N LEU A 32 7.26 15.32 -4.23
CA LEU A 32 5.82 15.37 -4.51
C LEU A 32 5.49 14.56 -5.76
N PHE A 33 6.27 14.74 -6.82
CA PHE A 33 6.10 13.98 -8.06
C PHE A 33 6.22 12.48 -7.80
N LEU A 34 7.31 12.02 -7.15
CA LEU A 34 7.51 10.61 -6.84
C LEU A 34 6.30 10.00 -6.10
N ARG A 35 5.77 10.71 -5.09
CA ARG A 35 4.64 10.21 -4.29
C ARG A 35 3.31 10.24 -5.04
N ARG A 36 3.11 11.20 -5.93
CA ARG A 36 1.82 11.47 -6.60
C ARG A 36 1.75 10.97 -8.03
N ALA A 37 2.86 10.55 -8.63
CA ALA A 37 2.95 10.09 -10.02
C ALA A 37 1.96 8.97 -10.37
N HIS A 38 1.64 8.12 -9.39
CA HIS A 38 0.68 7.02 -9.57
C HIS A 38 -0.78 7.44 -9.71
N LEU A 39 -1.15 8.67 -9.33
CA LEU A 39 -2.55 9.11 -9.35
C LEU A 39 -3.12 9.08 -10.77
N LEU A 40 -2.44 9.70 -11.75
CA LEU A 40 -2.95 9.77 -13.11
C LEU A 40 -3.11 8.38 -13.76
N PRO A 41 -2.11 7.46 -13.69
CA PRO A 41 -2.31 6.10 -14.16
C PRO A 41 -3.45 5.36 -13.46
N HIS A 42 -3.61 5.54 -12.14
CA HIS A 42 -4.70 4.95 -11.36
C HIS A 42 -6.08 5.43 -11.87
N GLU A 43 -6.29 6.74 -11.93
CA GLU A 43 -7.55 7.31 -12.41
C GLU A 43 -7.82 6.98 -13.90
N PHE A 44 -6.77 6.82 -14.70
CA PHE A 44 -6.93 6.43 -16.11
C PHE A 44 -7.43 4.99 -16.26
N VAL A 45 -6.90 4.05 -15.47
CA VAL A 45 -7.32 2.65 -15.44
C VAL A 45 -8.80 2.51 -15.07
N HIS A 46 -9.31 3.42 -14.24
CA HIS A 46 -10.70 3.38 -13.81
C HIS A 46 -11.73 3.52 -14.93
N SER A 47 -11.33 4.07 -16.08
CA SER A 47 -12.15 4.07 -17.30
C SER A 47 -12.61 2.65 -17.65
N TRP A 48 -11.73 1.65 -17.52
CA TRP A 48 -12.04 0.23 -17.75
C TRP A 48 -12.50 -0.49 -16.48
N ASN A 49 -11.78 -0.35 -15.36
CA ASN A 49 -12.10 -1.02 -14.10
C ASN A 49 -12.67 -0.05 -13.07
N GLY A 50 -13.98 -0.08 -12.90
CA GLY A 50 -14.73 0.72 -11.94
C GLY A 50 -15.86 1.49 -12.62
N LYS A 51 -15.53 2.18 -13.73
CA LYS A 51 -16.52 2.89 -14.53
C LYS A 51 -17.18 2.01 -15.57
N TYR A 52 -16.42 1.42 -16.50
CA TYR A 52 -16.97 0.43 -17.42
C TYR A 52 -17.32 -0.88 -16.70
N ARG A 53 -16.34 -1.63 -16.18
CA ARG A 53 -16.58 -2.82 -15.36
C ARG A 53 -16.81 -2.40 -13.92
N ARG A 54 -18.02 -2.60 -13.38
CA ARG A 54 -18.35 -2.26 -11.99
C ARG A 54 -18.87 -3.48 -11.23
N PRO A 55 -18.53 -3.68 -9.94
CA PRO A 55 -19.21 -4.69 -9.14
C PRO A 55 -20.72 -4.54 -9.20
N ALA A 56 -21.42 -5.66 -9.40
CA ALA A 56 -22.88 -5.66 -9.56
C ALA A 56 -23.59 -5.03 -8.37
N ASP A 57 -23.14 -5.35 -7.15
CA ASP A 57 -23.73 -4.82 -5.92
C ASP A 57 -23.42 -3.33 -5.67
N MET A 58 -22.62 -2.69 -6.55
CA MET A 58 -22.39 -1.24 -6.57
C MET A 58 -23.20 -0.51 -7.65
N VAL A 59 -24.00 -1.22 -8.43
CA VAL A 59 -24.90 -0.65 -9.44
C VAL A 59 -26.28 -0.54 -8.81
N VAL A 60 -26.59 0.64 -8.28
CA VAL A 60 -27.87 0.96 -7.64
C VAL A 60 -28.72 1.85 -8.56
N GLU A 61 -30.04 1.74 -8.43
CA GLU A 61 -30.99 2.57 -9.18
C GLU A 61 -30.89 4.04 -8.77
N ASP A 62 -30.66 4.29 -7.48
CA ASP A 62 -30.54 5.62 -6.89
C ASP A 62 -29.61 5.63 -5.66
N PHE A 63 -29.17 6.82 -5.25
CA PHE A 63 -28.19 7.01 -4.17
C PHE A 63 -28.75 6.97 -2.74
N GLN A 64 -30.06 6.74 -2.56
CA GLN A 64 -30.64 6.49 -1.24
C GLN A 64 -30.44 5.03 -0.81
N GLN A 65 -30.14 4.14 -1.77
CA GLN A 65 -29.86 2.75 -1.50
C GLN A 65 -28.43 2.54 -1.00
N PRO A 66 -28.21 1.61 -0.06
CA PRO A 66 -26.85 1.26 0.34
C PRO A 66 -26.09 0.63 -0.82
N ILE A 67 -24.88 1.11 -1.07
CA ILE A 67 -23.95 0.54 -2.06
C ILE A 67 -23.12 -0.52 -1.34
N ALA A 68 -23.17 -1.78 -1.82
CA ALA A 68 -22.38 -2.84 -1.23
C ALA A 68 -20.99 -2.90 -1.90
N THR A 69 -19.96 -2.75 -1.08
CA THR A 69 -18.58 -2.46 -1.50
C THR A 69 -17.63 -3.65 -1.32
N ASN A 70 -18.13 -4.87 -1.12
CA ASN A 70 -17.35 -6.08 -0.86
C ASN A 70 -16.30 -6.39 -1.96
N LEU A 71 -16.50 -5.93 -3.20
CA LEU A 71 -15.56 -6.11 -4.31
C LEU A 71 -14.65 -4.89 -4.59
N LEU A 72 -14.50 -3.95 -3.64
CA LEU A 72 -13.53 -2.85 -3.82
C LEU A 72 -12.08 -3.33 -3.95
N TRP A 73 -11.72 -4.52 -3.48
CA TRP A 73 -10.38 -5.08 -3.73
C TRP A 73 -10.15 -5.43 -5.23
N VAL A 74 -11.21 -5.53 -6.02
CA VAL A 74 -11.14 -5.58 -7.49
C VAL A 74 -11.22 -4.17 -8.04
N TYR A 75 -12.26 -3.40 -7.70
CA TYR A 75 -12.45 -2.03 -8.20
C TYR A 75 -11.23 -1.15 -7.95
N GLU A 76 -10.78 -1.07 -6.71
CA GLU A 76 -9.66 -0.23 -6.28
C GLU A 76 -8.37 -1.04 -6.21
N GLY A 77 -8.40 -2.28 -5.72
CA GLY A 77 -7.18 -3.06 -5.56
C GLY A 77 -6.50 -3.44 -6.89
N LEU A 78 -7.27 -3.87 -7.90
CA LEU A 78 -6.71 -4.13 -9.24
C LEU A 78 -6.26 -2.82 -9.89
N THR A 79 -7.05 -1.75 -9.75
CA THR A 79 -6.71 -0.45 -10.30
C THR A 79 -5.45 0.12 -9.67
N THR A 80 -5.26 -0.06 -8.37
CA THR A 80 -4.04 0.35 -7.66
C THR A 80 -2.83 -0.44 -8.15
N TYR A 81 -2.96 -1.77 -8.34
CA TYR A 81 -1.89 -2.59 -8.92
C TYR A 81 -1.50 -2.08 -10.31
N LEU A 82 -2.48 -1.93 -11.20
CA LEU A 82 -2.26 -1.47 -12.57
C LEU A 82 -1.73 -0.03 -12.60
N GLY A 83 -2.21 0.84 -11.70
CA GLY A 83 -1.74 2.21 -11.55
C GLY A 83 -0.24 2.25 -11.24
N TYR A 84 0.25 1.46 -10.28
CA TYR A 84 1.68 1.37 -9.99
C TYR A 84 2.48 0.74 -11.14
N VAL A 85 1.97 -0.31 -11.77
CA VAL A 85 2.62 -0.93 -12.94
C VAL A 85 2.76 0.07 -14.09
N LEU A 86 1.69 0.81 -14.40
CA LEU A 86 1.68 1.82 -15.45
C LEU A 86 2.54 3.03 -15.09
N THR A 87 2.63 3.41 -13.82
CA THR A 87 3.55 4.48 -13.38
C THR A 87 5.00 4.15 -13.76
N ALA A 88 5.42 2.89 -13.59
CA ALA A 88 6.74 2.43 -14.01
C ALA A 88 6.84 2.25 -15.54
N ARG A 89 5.85 1.61 -16.17
CA ARG A 89 5.83 1.40 -17.64
C ARG A 89 5.82 2.70 -18.44
N SER A 90 5.26 3.78 -17.89
CA SER A 90 5.23 5.11 -18.50
C SER A 90 6.45 5.96 -18.16
N GLY A 91 7.42 5.42 -17.41
CA GLY A 91 8.68 6.12 -17.07
C GLY A 91 8.54 7.19 -15.98
N PHE A 92 7.38 7.30 -15.32
CA PHE A 92 7.25 8.22 -14.17
C PHE A 92 7.98 7.70 -12.94
N TRP A 93 8.09 6.38 -12.80
CA TRP A 93 8.96 5.72 -11.83
C TRP A 93 10.06 4.93 -12.53
N THR A 94 11.25 4.97 -11.96
CA THR A 94 12.29 4.00 -12.30
C THR A 94 11.91 2.60 -11.78
N PRO A 95 12.48 1.52 -12.34
CA PRO A 95 12.29 0.18 -11.81
C PRO A 95 12.63 0.05 -10.31
N GLU A 96 13.64 0.79 -9.83
CA GLU A 96 14.01 0.80 -8.42
C GLU A 96 12.94 1.47 -7.57
N GLN A 97 12.45 2.65 -7.97
CA GLN A 97 11.37 3.34 -7.24
C GLN A 97 10.11 2.49 -7.13
N PHE A 98 9.76 1.72 -8.18
CA PHE A 98 8.67 0.75 -8.10
C PHE A 98 8.92 -0.33 -7.05
N ARG A 99 10.13 -0.91 -7.02
CA ARG A 99 10.50 -1.95 -6.04
C ARG A 99 10.52 -1.41 -4.62
N GLU A 100 11.06 -0.22 -4.40
CA GLU A 100 11.08 0.42 -3.08
C GLU A 100 9.65 0.75 -2.60
N ALA A 101 8.78 1.24 -3.49
CA ALA A 101 7.36 1.45 -3.18
C ALA A 101 6.65 0.13 -2.82
N LEU A 102 6.88 -0.94 -3.59
CA LEU A 102 6.31 -2.26 -3.32
C LEU A 102 6.82 -2.83 -1.99
N ALA A 103 8.11 -2.65 -1.66
CA ALA A 103 8.66 -3.02 -0.35
C ALA A 103 7.96 -2.29 0.79
N PHE A 104 7.74 -0.98 0.64
CA PHE A 104 7.05 -0.15 1.61
C PHE A 104 5.60 -0.61 1.84
N PHE A 105 4.86 -0.97 0.78
CA PHE A 105 3.50 -1.49 0.92
C PHE A 105 3.47 -2.88 1.55
N ALA A 106 4.38 -3.77 1.11
CA ALA A 106 4.52 -5.11 1.66
C ALA A 106 4.82 -5.09 3.16
N GLU A 107 5.73 -4.21 3.59
CA GLU A 107 6.06 -4.00 4.99
C GLU A 107 4.89 -3.45 5.81
N GLY A 108 4.18 -2.44 5.28
CA GLY A 108 3.03 -1.88 5.96
C GLY A 108 1.95 -2.93 6.21
N MET A 109 1.68 -3.78 5.20
CA MET A 109 0.75 -4.91 5.34
C MET A 109 1.28 -6.00 6.29
N GLN A 110 2.59 -6.22 6.33
CA GLN A 110 3.21 -7.18 7.25
C GLN A 110 3.12 -6.72 8.71
N ASN A 111 3.07 -5.41 8.96
CA ASN A 111 2.87 -4.81 10.28
C ASN A 111 1.43 -4.38 10.57
N GLN A 112 0.48 -4.79 9.73
CA GLN A 112 -0.94 -4.48 9.90
C GLN A 112 -1.58 -5.44 10.93
N GLY A 113 -1.43 -5.15 12.23
CA GLY A 113 -1.90 -6.00 13.32
C GLY A 113 -3.39 -6.37 13.26
N GLY A 114 -4.23 -5.50 12.70
CA GLY A 114 -5.66 -5.71 12.52
C GLY A 114 -6.03 -6.88 11.61
N ARG A 115 -5.09 -7.38 10.78
CA ARG A 115 -5.29 -8.59 9.98
C ARG A 115 -5.62 -9.81 10.83
N THR A 116 -5.26 -9.81 12.11
CA THR A 116 -5.52 -10.92 13.05
C THR A 116 -7.00 -11.11 13.36
N TRP A 117 -7.83 -10.08 13.21
CA TRP A 117 -9.26 -10.14 13.55
C TRP A 117 -10.17 -9.64 12.43
N ARG A 118 -9.67 -8.79 11.53
CA ARG A 118 -10.47 -8.16 10.47
C ARG A 118 -10.06 -8.65 9.09
N PRO A 119 -10.94 -9.36 8.36
CA PRO A 119 -10.67 -9.78 6.98
C PRO A 119 -10.61 -8.57 6.04
N LEU A 120 -9.99 -8.74 4.87
CA LEU A 120 -9.88 -7.67 3.87
C LEU A 120 -11.25 -7.21 3.36
N GLU A 121 -12.17 -8.15 3.13
CA GLU A 121 -13.55 -7.85 2.70
C GLU A 121 -14.24 -6.84 3.62
N ASP A 122 -14.05 -6.96 4.93
CA ASP A 122 -14.68 -6.08 5.91
C ASP A 122 -14.15 -4.64 5.83
N THR A 123 -12.87 -4.47 5.45
CA THR A 123 -12.34 -3.12 5.17
C THR A 123 -13.01 -2.48 3.96
N ALA A 124 -13.44 -3.28 2.98
CA ALA A 124 -14.15 -2.82 1.80
C ALA A 124 -15.61 -2.47 2.16
N VAL A 125 -16.31 -3.35 2.89
CA VAL A 125 -17.68 -3.12 3.39
C VAL A 125 -17.77 -1.89 4.31
N ALA A 126 -16.72 -1.60 5.07
CA ALA A 126 -16.65 -0.45 5.96
C ALA A 126 -16.01 0.81 5.34
N ALA A 127 -15.75 0.83 4.02
CA ALA A 127 -15.00 1.90 3.36
C ALA A 127 -15.49 3.32 3.71
N GLN A 128 -16.81 3.54 3.71
CA GLN A 128 -17.49 4.79 4.10
C GLN A 128 -17.11 5.30 5.49
N LEU A 129 -16.82 4.39 6.43
CA LEU A 129 -16.32 4.72 7.76
C LEU A 129 -14.80 4.94 7.74
N LEU A 130 -14.08 4.07 7.03
CA LEU A 130 -12.61 4.05 7.03
C LEU A 130 -11.98 5.22 6.27
N TYR A 131 -12.61 5.75 5.22
CA TYR A 131 -12.12 6.92 4.48
C TYR A 131 -12.00 8.17 5.35
N ARG A 132 -12.80 8.29 6.41
CA ARG A 132 -12.81 9.46 7.32
C ARG A 132 -12.25 9.16 8.70
N ALA A 133 -11.80 7.94 8.93
CA ALA A 133 -11.33 7.54 10.23
C ALA A 133 -9.93 8.08 10.52
N ARG A 134 -9.67 8.40 11.79
CA ARG A 134 -8.42 9.00 12.24
C ARG A 134 -7.22 8.05 12.06
N ALA A 135 -6.02 8.61 12.03
CA ALA A 135 -4.79 7.84 11.84
C ALA A 135 -4.39 7.00 13.06
N ASP A 136 -4.83 7.36 14.27
CA ASP A 136 -4.55 6.58 15.47
C ASP A 136 -5.18 5.19 15.41
N TRP A 137 -4.43 4.21 15.91
CA TRP A 137 -4.82 2.81 15.96
C TRP A 137 -5.13 2.21 14.60
N SER A 138 -4.63 2.80 13.52
CA SER A 138 -4.91 2.33 12.17
C SER A 138 -4.25 0.98 11.87
N ALA A 139 -3.08 0.70 12.46
CA ALA A 139 -2.43 -0.61 12.42
C ALA A 139 -3.31 -1.71 13.03
N TRP A 140 -4.07 -1.40 14.09
CA TRP A 140 -5.00 -2.34 14.72
C TRP A 140 -6.38 -2.37 14.05
N ARG A 141 -6.90 -1.22 13.65
CA ARG A 141 -8.25 -1.07 13.06
C ARG A 141 -8.33 -1.52 11.60
N ARG A 142 -7.20 -1.48 10.89
CA ARG A 142 -7.10 -1.48 9.41
C ARG A 142 -7.64 -0.20 8.77
N LYS A 143 -7.06 0.19 7.64
CA LYS A 143 -7.51 1.32 6.80
C LYS A 143 -8.36 0.77 5.65
N VAL A 144 -8.50 1.53 4.59
CA VAL A 144 -8.95 1.05 3.27
C VAL A 144 -7.87 0.15 2.65
N ASP A 145 -7.57 -0.97 3.31
CA ASP A 145 -6.44 -1.82 2.98
C ASP A 145 -6.61 -2.53 1.64
N PHE A 146 -7.84 -2.58 1.10
CA PHE A 146 -8.14 -3.12 -0.23
C PHE A 146 -7.40 -2.41 -1.37
N TYR A 147 -6.84 -1.21 -1.16
CA TYR A 147 -5.85 -0.62 -2.07
C TYR A 147 -4.51 -1.35 -1.98
N ARG A 148 -3.80 -1.27 -0.84
CA ARG A 148 -2.42 -1.77 -0.68
C ARG A 148 -2.30 -3.29 -0.62
N GLU A 149 -3.21 -3.97 0.07
CA GLU A 149 -3.26 -5.42 0.04
C GLU A 149 -3.73 -5.93 -1.33
N GLY A 150 -4.60 -5.17 -2.01
CA GLY A 150 -4.98 -5.44 -3.39
C GLY A 150 -3.79 -5.54 -4.33
N VAL A 151 -2.83 -4.62 -4.22
CA VAL A 151 -1.56 -4.67 -5.00
C VAL A 151 -0.84 -6.01 -4.84
N LEU A 152 -0.74 -6.51 -3.60
CA LEU A 152 -0.05 -7.76 -3.30
C LEU A 152 -0.82 -8.98 -3.84
N ILE A 153 -2.16 -8.97 -3.72
CA ILE A 153 -3.03 -10.02 -4.24
C ILE A 153 -2.97 -10.07 -5.76
N TRP A 154 -3.06 -8.94 -6.45
CA TRP A 154 -3.04 -8.91 -7.91
C TRP A 154 -1.66 -9.19 -8.51
N LEU A 155 -0.58 -8.86 -7.79
CA LEU A 155 0.75 -9.35 -8.14
C LEU A 155 0.83 -10.88 -8.02
N GLU A 156 0.26 -11.47 -6.98
CA GLU A 156 0.19 -12.94 -6.84
C GLU A 156 -0.61 -13.58 -7.98
N VAL A 157 -1.75 -12.99 -8.35
CA VAL A 157 -2.54 -13.44 -9.51
C VAL A 157 -1.72 -13.37 -10.80
N ASP A 158 -1.02 -12.27 -11.08
CA ASP A 158 -0.16 -12.15 -12.27
C ASP A 158 0.93 -13.24 -12.29
N MET A 159 1.62 -13.45 -11.15
CA MET A 159 2.67 -14.46 -11.06
C MET A 159 2.13 -15.89 -11.23
N LEU A 160 0.93 -16.16 -10.72
CA LEU A 160 0.27 -17.46 -10.92
C LEU A 160 -0.16 -17.65 -12.38
N ILE A 161 -0.74 -16.63 -13.03
CA ILE A 161 -1.06 -16.70 -14.47
C ILE A 161 0.20 -17.03 -15.27
N ARG A 162 1.30 -16.32 -15.01
CA ARG A 162 2.59 -16.57 -15.69
C ARG A 162 3.07 -17.99 -15.43
N ARG A 163 3.04 -18.47 -14.18
CA ARG A 163 3.46 -19.84 -13.84
C ARG A 163 2.62 -20.90 -14.55
N GLN A 164 1.28 -20.79 -14.47
CA GLN A 164 0.35 -21.78 -15.02
C GLN A 164 0.32 -21.77 -16.56
N SER A 165 0.73 -20.66 -17.18
CA SER A 165 0.82 -20.54 -18.65
C SER A 165 2.24 -20.70 -19.19
N GLU A 166 3.22 -21.07 -18.35
CA GLU A 166 4.63 -21.17 -18.72
C GLU A 166 5.17 -19.87 -19.34
N GLY A 167 4.74 -18.73 -18.80
CA GLY A 167 5.12 -17.39 -19.23
C GLY A 167 4.39 -16.86 -20.46
N ARG A 168 3.48 -17.65 -21.07
CA ARG A 168 2.76 -17.25 -22.30
C ARG A 168 1.65 -16.24 -22.08
N ARG A 169 1.09 -16.17 -20.88
CA ARG A 169 0.03 -15.24 -20.49
C ARG A 169 0.39 -14.50 -19.20
N CYS A 170 -0.22 -13.34 -19.00
CA CYS A 170 -0.05 -12.51 -17.81
C CYS A 170 -1.35 -11.79 -17.43
N LEU A 171 -1.31 -10.97 -16.38
CA LEU A 171 -2.49 -10.21 -15.96
C LEU A 171 -3.01 -9.24 -17.05
N ASP A 172 -2.15 -8.75 -17.96
CA ASP A 172 -2.60 -7.91 -19.08
C ASP A 172 -3.61 -8.65 -19.98
N ASP A 173 -3.46 -9.97 -20.14
CA ASP A 173 -4.40 -10.81 -20.91
C ASP A 173 -5.75 -10.95 -20.20
N PHE A 174 -5.73 -11.08 -18.87
CA PHE A 174 -6.94 -11.03 -18.05
C PHE A 174 -7.62 -9.67 -18.17
N CYS A 175 -6.89 -8.56 -18.04
CA CYS A 175 -7.44 -7.22 -18.16
C CYS A 175 -8.04 -7.00 -19.56
N ARG A 176 -7.40 -7.48 -20.62
CA ARG A 176 -7.93 -7.38 -21.99
C ARG A 176 -9.24 -8.15 -22.15
N LEU A 177 -9.32 -9.37 -21.61
CA LEU A 177 -10.52 -10.20 -21.67
C LEU A 177 -11.66 -9.64 -20.81
N PHE A 178 -11.37 -9.28 -19.57
CA PHE A 178 -12.38 -8.97 -18.55
C PHE A 178 -12.76 -7.49 -18.53
N CYS A 179 -11.79 -6.60 -18.69
CA CYS A 179 -11.97 -5.14 -18.65
C CYS A 179 -12.08 -4.51 -20.04
N GLY A 180 -11.73 -5.23 -21.11
CA GLY A 180 -11.88 -4.76 -22.48
C GLY A 180 -13.34 -4.43 -22.82
N GLY A 181 -13.56 -3.20 -23.29
CA GLY A 181 -14.86 -2.71 -23.75
C GLY A 181 -14.86 -2.41 -25.25
N GLN A 182 -16.01 -1.99 -25.77
CA GLN A 182 -16.12 -1.48 -27.14
C GLN A 182 -15.71 0.00 -27.17
N GLU A 183 -14.86 0.38 -28.12
CA GLU A 183 -14.42 1.76 -28.30
C GLU A 183 -15.60 2.70 -28.55
N GLY A 184 -15.58 3.89 -27.93
CA GLY A 184 -16.62 4.91 -28.09
C GLY A 184 -17.95 4.62 -27.37
N ARG A 185 -18.07 3.50 -26.64
CA ARG A 185 -19.30 3.15 -25.92
C ARG A 185 -19.18 3.48 -24.44
N VAL A 186 -20.10 4.32 -23.95
CA VAL A 186 -20.24 4.67 -22.54
C VAL A 186 -21.34 3.81 -21.92
N GLU A 187 -20.94 2.78 -21.19
CA GLU A 187 -21.88 1.93 -20.44
C GLU A 187 -21.26 1.43 -19.14
N VAL A 188 -22.12 0.97 -18.23
CA VAL A 188 -21.70 0.17 -17.07
C VAL A 188 -22.00 -1.28 -17.39
N LYS A 189 -20.99 -2.14 -17.31
CA LYS A 189 -21.12 -3.59 -17.41
C LYS A 189 -20.85 -4.20 -16.04
N PRO A 190 -21.91 -4.56 -15.28
CA PRO A 190 -21.79 -5.15 -13.96
C PRO A 190 -20.95 -6.43 -13.95
N TYR A 191 -20.37 -6.78 -12.80
CA TYR A 191 -19.72 -8.07 -12.59
C TYR A 191 -19.88 -8.63 -11.18
N THR A 192 -19.83 -9.95 -11.10
CA THR A 192 -19.78 -10.73 -9.86
C THR A 192 -18.39 -11.33 -9.63
N LEU A 193 -18.16 -11.86 -8.42
CA LEU A 193 -16.93 -12.63 -8.13
C LEU A 193 -16.80 -13.88 -9.03
N ASP A 194 -17.91 -14.51 -9.38
CA ASP A 194 -17.91 -15.72 -10.20
C ASP A 194 -17.46 -15.43 -11.63
N GLU A 195 -17.84 -14.28 -12.21
CA GLU A 195 -17.37 -13.86 -13.53
C GLU A 195 -15.87 -13.51 -13.54
N ILE A 196 -15.32 -12.99 -12.44
CA ILE A 196 -13.87 -12.79 -12.30
C ILE A 196 -13.15 -14.14 -12.31
N ILE A 197 -13.64 -15.10 -11.52
CA ILE A 197 -13.06 -16.45 -11.43
C ILE A 197 -13.13 -17.16 -12.79
N GLU A 198 -14.26 -17.04 -13.49
CA GLU A 198 -14.44 -17.61 -14.82
C GLU A 198 -13.45 -16.99 -15.83
N ALA A 199 -13.34 -15.66 -15.87
CA ALA A 199 -12.39 -14.98 -16.74
C ALA A 199 -10.93 -15.35 -16.41
N LEU A 200 -10.56 -15.48 -15.12
CA LEU A 200 -9.24 -15.97 -14.74
C LEU A 200 -8.98 -17.40 -15.23
N ASN A 201 -9.96 -18.30 -15.15
CA ASN A 201 -9.82 -19.68 -15.64
C ASN A 201 -9.64 -19.76 -17.17
N GLN A 202 -10.26 -18.86 -17.93
CA GLN A 202 -10.01 -18.76 -19.38
C GLN A 202 -8.57 -18.37 -19.71
N ILE A 203 -7.93 -17.57 -18.84
CA ILE A 203 -6.53 -17.15 -18.98
C ILE A 203 -5.56 -18.21 -18.45
N ALA A 204 -5.84 -18.84 -17.32
CA ALA A 204 -5.03 -19.92 -16.79
C ALA A 204 -5.84 -20.76 -15.81
N SER A 205 -5.82 -22.09 -15.99
CA SER A 205 -6.48 -23.00 -15.05
C SER A 205 -5.75 -23.03 -13.70
N TYR A 206 -6.49 -22.69 -12.64
CA TYR A 206 -6.03 -22.70 -11.26
C TYR A 206 -7.24 -22.66 -10.32
N ASP A 207 -7.07 -23.05 -9.05
CA ASP A 207 -8.12 -22.88 -8.04
C ASP A 207 -8.22 -21.42 -7.56
N TRP A 208 -8.65 -20.54 -8.47
CA TRP A 208 -8.82 -19.11 -8.22
C TRP A 208 -9.83 -18.83 -7.11
N ARG A 209 -10.89 -19.65 -7.02
CA ARG A 209 -11.93 -19.48 -6.01
C ARG A 209 -11.36 -19.64 -4.60
N SER A 210 -10.61 -20.71 -4.36
CA SER A 210 -10.00 -20.94 -3.04
C SER A 210 -8.95 -19.89 -2.73
N LEU A 211 -8.09 -19.54 -3.69
CA LEU A 211 -7.07 -18.50 -3.51
C LEU A 211 -7.71 -17.16 -3.11
N LEU A 212 -8.65 -16.66 -3.91
CA LEU A 212 -9.27 -15.35 -3.68
C LEU A 212 -10.04 -15.34 -2.36
N ARG A 213 -10.83 -16.38 -2.07
CA ARG A 213 -11.53 -16.50 -0.77
C ARG A 213 -10.56 -16.48 0.40
N GLN A 214 -9.44 -17.21 0.29
CA GLN A 214 -8.41 -17.19 1.32
C GLN A 214 -7.86 -15.77 1.51
N ARG A 215 -7.50 -15.06 0.44
CA ARG A 215 -6.92 -13.72 0.54
C ARG A 215 -7.90 -12.67 1.08
N ILE A 216 -9.18 -12.80 0.76
CA ILE A 216 -10.20 -11.76 1.06
C ILE A 216 -10.85 -11.98 2.42
N LYS A 217 -11.11 -13.24 2.80
CA LYS A 217 -11.93 -13.59 3.97
C LYS A 217 -11.13 -14.16 5.14
N SER A 218 -9.86 -14.54 4.95
CA SER A 218 -9.06 -15.02 6.08
C SER A 218 -8.52 -13.88 6.93
N THR A 219 -8.29 -14.20 8.20
CA THR A 219 -7.50 -13.39 9.13
C THR A 219 -6.16 -14.09 9.37
N GLY A 220 -5.14 -13.32 9.75
CA GLY A 220 -3.81 -13.86 10.04
C GLY A 220 -2.75 -12.79 10.24
N THR A 221 -1.56 -13.21 10.67
CA THR A 221 -0.43 -12.32 10.97
C THR A 221 0.47 -12.03 9.78
N LYS A 222 0.32 -12.78 8.68
CA LYS A 222 1.19 -12.65 7.49
C LYS A 222 0.49 -11.89 6.38
N ALA A 223 1.20 -10.95 5.77
CA ALA A 223 0.77 -10.32 4.52
C ALA A 223 0.81 -11.32 3.35
N PRO A 224 0.02 -11.11 2.28
CA PRO A 224 0.04 -11.98 1.10
C PRO A 224 1.28 -11.71 0.23
N LEU A 225 2.46 -12.15 0.68
CA LEU A 225 3.74 -11.88 0.02
C LEU A 225 4.10 -12.86 -1.09
N THR A 226 3.29 -13.89 -1.32
CA THR A 226 3.56 -14.95 -2.31
C THR A 226 3.78 -14.40 -3.71
N GLY A 227 3.05 -13.35 -4.13
CA GLY A 227 3.32 -12.69 -5.41
C GLY A 227 4.71 -12.08 -5.52
N VAL A 228 5.18 -11.42 -4.46
CA VAL A 228 6.55 -10.89 -4.40
C VAL A 228 7.55 -12.04 -4.51
N GLU A 229 7.36 -13.12 -3.75
CA GLU A 229 8.24 -14.29 -3.73
C GLU A 229 8.31 -15.05 -5.06
N LEU A 230 7.17 -15.20 -5.75
CA LEU A 230 7.09 -15.81 -7.06
C LEU A 230 7.70 -14.92 -8.15
N SER A 231 7.74 -13.60 -7.94
CA SER A 231 8.32 -12.65 -8.90
C SER A 231 9.85 -12.66 -8.98
N GLY A 232 10.50 -13.47 -8.14
CA GLY A 232 11.95 -13.52 -7.99
C GLY A 232 12.51 -12.52 -7.00
N TRP A 233 11.68 -11.95 -6.14
CA TRP A 233 12.09 -10.97 -5.13
C TRP A 233 11.57 -11.40 -3.76
N ARG A 234 12.09 -10.81 -2.69
CA ARG A 234 11.55 -11.01 -1.34
C ARG A 234 11.66 -9.74 -0.54
N LEU A 235 10.71 -9.53 0.37
CA LEU A 235 10.82 -8.49 1.37
C LEU A 235 12.03 -8.77 2.27
N ALA A 236 12.87 -7.76 2.45
CA ALA A 236 14.05 -7.78 3.31
C ALA A 236 14.12 -6.47 4.09
N TYR A 237 15.00 -6.42 5.10
CA TYR A 237 15.18 -5.27 5.97
C TYR A 237 16.64 -4.85 6.01
N GLY A 238 16.88 -3.56 5.75
CA GLY A 238 18.19 -2.91 5.87
C GLY A 238 18.23 -1.98 7.07
N GLU A 239 19.41 -1.44 7.35
CA GLU A 239 19.63 -0.57 8.52
C GLU A 239 19.26 0.89 8.30
N GLU A 240 19.14 1.31 7.04
CA GLU A 240 18.88 2.68 6.63
C GLU A 240 17.66 2.70 5.69
N PRO A 241 16.86 3.78 5.71
CA PRO A 241 15.70 3.91 4.83
C PRO A 241 16.11 3.97 3.36
N THR A 242 15.26 3.40 2.50
CA THR A 242 15.35 3.53 1.04
C THR A 242 15.16 4.98 0.61
N GLU A 243 15.56 5.30 -0.62
CA GLU A 243 15.38 6.66 -1.14
C GLU A 243 13.90 7.02 -1.24
N TYR A 244 13.06 6.09 -1.71
CA TYR A 244 11.62 6.24 -1.67
C TYR A 244 11.10 6.56 -0.27
N GLN A 245 11.47 5.79 0.76
CA GLN A 245 10.99 6.02 2.11
C GLN A 245 11.44 7.39 2.64
N LYS A 246 12.71 7.79 2.47
CA LYS A 246 13.20 9.11 2.90
C LYS A 246 12.36 10.25 2.31
N ARG A 247 12.03 10.15 1.02
CA ARG A 247 11.22 11.15 0.32
C ARG A 247 9.80 11.21 0.89
N ILE A 248 9.17 10.06 1.12
CA ILE A 248 7.83 10.01 1.75
C ILE A 248 7.86 10.60 3.16
N GLU A 249 8.83 10.22 3.97
CA GLU A 249 8.98 10.72 5.35
C GLU A 249 9.16 12.24 5.38
N THR A 250 9.92 12.79 4.44
CA THR A 250 10.13 14.24 4.30
C THR A 250 8.83 14.98 3.98
N MET A 251 8.03 14.45 3.04
CA MET A 251 6.77 15.08 2.65
C MET A 251 5.69 14.98 3.73
N GLU A 252 5.54 13.79 4.32
CA GLU A 252 4.50 13.52 5.32
C GLU A 252 4.89 14.08 6.70
N LYS A 253 6.17 14.47 6.88
CA LYS A 253 6.77 14.89 8.17
C LYS A 253 6.58 13.84 9.26
N VAL A 254 6.68 12.57 8.87
CA VAL A 254 6.49 11.39 9.71
C VAL A 254 7.66 10.44 9.47
N ALA A 255 8.20 9.87 10.54
CA ALA A 255 9.13 8.76 10.47
C ALA A 255 8.39 7.43 10.61
N PHE A 256 8.65 6.51 9.68
CA PHE A 256 8.11 5.15 9.70
C PHE A 256 9.13 4.22 10.34
N LEU A 257 8.97 3.95 11.64
CA LEU A 257 9.79 3.03 12.42
C LEU A 257 8.99 1.76 12.76
N THR A 258 8.01 1.41 11.92
CA THR A 258 7.04 0.32 12.07
C THR A 258 7.69 -1.06 12.13
N SER A 259 8.72 -1.32 11.32
CA SER A 259 9.53 -2.54 11.40
C SER A 259 10.64 -2.49 12.45
N SER A 260 11.01 -1.30 12.89
CA SER A 260 11.95 -1.07 13.99
C SER A 260 11.20 -1.15 15.34
N ILE A 261 11.14 -0.04 16.08
CA ILE A 261 10.48 0.05 17.39
C ILE A 261 8.94 -0.05 17.34
N GLY A 262 8.33 -0.08 16.16
CA GLY A 262 6.89 -0.31 15.99
C GLY A 262 6.04 0.95 16.10
N ALA A 263 6.47 2.08 15.52
CA ALA A 263 5.70 3.32 15.57
C ALA A 263 5.83 4.19 14.31
N GLU A 264 4.81 5.01 14.07
CA GLU A 264 4.83 6.16 13.18
C GLU A 264 4.89 7.44 14.03
N ILE A 265 5.88 8.29 13.81
CA ILE A 265 6.14 9.45 14.69
C ILE A 265 6.33 10.72 13.86
N LYS A 266 5.59 11.79 14.18
CA LYS A 266 5.77 13.10 13.55
C LYS A 266 7.10 13.73 13.92
N GLU A 267 7.59 14.63 13.07
CA GLU A 267 8.80 15.42 13.31
C GLU A 267 8.79 16.14 14.67
N ASN A 268 7.61 16.59 15.13
CA ASN A 268 7.41 17.26 16.41
C ASN A 268 7.36 16.32 17.65
N GLY A 269 7.59 15.02 17.47
CA GLY A 269 7.59 14.01 18.53
C GLY A 269 6.22 13.36 18.82
N SER A 270 5.15 13.78 18.14
CA SER A 270 3.82 13.18 18.36
C SER A 270 3.76 11.77 17.75
N ILE A 271 3.32 10.81 18.54
CA ILE A 271 3.08 9.43 18.08
C ILE A 271 1.78 9.40 17.29
N VAL A 272 1.87 9.02 16.01
CA VAL A 272 0.71 8.92 15.10
C VAL A 272 0.01 7.59 15.29
N ASP A 273 0.79 6.50 15.26
CA ASP A 273 0.27 5.15 15.39
C ASP A 273 1.34 4.22 15.98
N ILE A 274 0.89 3.09 16.54
CA ILE A 274 1.75 2.06 17.13
C ILE A 274 1.35 0.70 16.58
N ILE A 275 2.36 -0.14 16.32
CA ILE A 275 2.17 -1.50 15.85
C ILE A 275 1.97 -2.43 17.06
N PRO A 276 0.80 -3.10 17.19
CA PRO A 276 0.52 -3.99 18.31
C PRO A 276 1.57 -5.11 18.45
N GLY A 277 1.98 -5.38 19.68
CA GLY A 277 2.95 -6.41 20.06
C GLY A 277 4.41 -6.02 19.84
N LYS A 278 4.72 -4.82 19.34
CA LYS A 278 6.11 -4.32 19.14
C LYS A 278 6.62 -3.51 20.32
N ALA A 279 7.89 -3.07 20.25
CA ALA A 279 8.61 -2.46 21.38
C ALA A 279 7.87 -1.27 22.00
N MET A 280 7.37 -0.33 21.19
CA MET A 280 6.62 0.84 21.68
C MET A 280 5.30 0.44 22.35
N ASP A 281 4.57 -0.53 21.79
CA ASP A 281 3.33 -1.06 22.37
C ASP A 281 3.58 -1.77 23.71
N ARG A 282 4.58 -2.65 23.76
CA ARG A 282 4.97 -3.38 24.98
C ARG A 282 5.44 -2.48 26.10
N ALA A 283 6.06 -1.36 25.76
CA ALA A 283 6.47 -0.34 26.72
C ALA A 283 5.27 0.49 27.24
N GLY A 284 4.08 0.37 26.63
CA GLY A 284 2.88 1.08 27.06
C GLY A 284 2.70 2.46 26.43
N LEU A 285 3.45 2.79 25.38
CA LEU A 285 3.19 4.02 24.63
C LEU A 285 1.93 3.85 23.78
N ALA A 286 1.26 4.97 23.48
CA ALA A 286 0.04 5.01 22.69
C ALA A 286 0.04 6.18 21.68
N PRO A 287 -0.76 6.08 20.59
CA PRO A 287 -1.04 7.21 19.72
C PRO A 287 -1.52 8.44 20.48
N GLY A 288 -1.11 9.62 20.05
CA GLY A 288 -1.44 10.91 20.67
C GLY A 288 -0.48 11.36 21.78
N MET A 289 0.32 10.46 22.35
CA MET A 289 1.42 10.83 23.24
C MET A 289 2.54 11.55 22.47
N LYS A 290 3.36 12.34 23.17
CA LYS A 290 4.43 13.13 22.55
C LYS A 290 5.78 12.87 23.21
N ILE A 291 6.76 12.42 22.42
CA ILE A 291 8.13 12.23 22.88
C ILE A 291 8.81 13.60 22.98
N VAL A 292 9.37 13.91 24.16
CA VAL A 292 10.04 15.17 24.45
C VAL A 292 11.54 15.02 24.72
N ALA A 293 12.01 13.80 25.04
CA ALA A 293 13.43 13.49 25.12
C ALA A 293 13.72 12.03 24.72
N VAL A 294 14.92 11.78 24.24
CA VAL A 294 15.48 10.45 23.94
C VAL A 294 16.81 10.32 24.69
N ASN A 295 16.96 9.28 25.51
CA ASN A 295 18.15 9.03 26.34
C ASN A 295 18.61 10.30 27.10
N SER A 296 17.68 10.93 27.83
CA SER A 296 17.88 12.17 28.59
C SER A 296 18.30 13.41 27.77
N ARG A 297 18.23 13.36 26.44
CA ARG A 297 18.52 14.50 25.56
C ARG A 297 17.25 14.99 24.90
N ARG A 298 17.09 16.31 24.78
CA ARG A 298 15.93 16.94 24.13
C ARG A 298 15.63 16.28 22.78
N TRP A 299 14.34 16.03 22.54
CA TRP A 299 13.83 15.42 21.32
C TRP A 299 14.39 16.08 20.05
N SER A 300 14.86 15.24 19.15
CA SER A 300 14.85 15.49 17.72
C SER A 300 14.64 14.16 17.01
N LEU A 301 14.05 14.19 15.82
CA LEU A 301 13.84 12.96 15.05
C LEU A 301 15.17 12.27 14.71
N ASP A 302 16.20 13.04 14.37
CA ASP A 302 17.55 12.51 14.10
C ASP A 302 18.17 11.82 15.32
N LEU A 303 17.93 12.36 16.51
CA LEU A 303 18.39 11.73 17.75
C LEU A 303 17.68 10.40 17.97
N LEU A 304 16.36 10.32 17.76
CA LEU A 304 15.63 9.06 17.84
C LEU A 304 16.18 8.03 16.86
N ARG A 305 16.35 8.40 15.59
CA ARG A 305 16.88 7.47 14.56
C ARG A 305 18.25 6.94 14.93
N ARG A 306 19.14 7.81 15.41
CA ARG A 306 20.47 7.42 15.86
C ARG A 306 20.38 6.44 17.04
N ALA A 307 19.55 6.76 18.03
CA ALA A 307 19.38 5.93 19.21
C ALA A 307 18.80 4.54 18.83
N VAL A 308 17.80 4.49 17.96
CA VAL A 308 17.26 3.24 17.40
C VAL A 308 18.35 2.43 16.68
N ARG A 309 19.18 3.06 15.84
CA ARG A 309 20.27 2.38 15.15
C ARG A 309 21.33 1.83 16.11
N GLU A 310 21.63 2.55 17.19
CA GLU A 310 22.61 2.16 18.20
C GLU A 310 22.17 0.97 19.05
N THR A 311 20.85 0.70 19.15
CA THR A 311 20.31 -0.40 19.96
C THR A 311 20.87 -1.79 19.62
N LYS A 312 21.27 -2.04 18.36
CA LYS A 312 21.90 -3.31 17.96
C LYS A 312 23.29 -3.52 18.55
N ASN A 313 23.94 -2.44 18.99
CA ASN A 313 25.32 -2.43 19.48
C ASN A 313 25.39 -2.22 21.00
N THR A 314 24.26 -2.17 21.70
CA THR A 314 24.21 -1.92 23.14
C THR A 314 23.13 -2.74 23.82
N SER A 315 23.39 -3.16 25.05
CA SER A 315 22.37 -3.74 25.94
C SER A 315 21.60 -2.69 26.72
N ARG A 316 21.97 -1.40 26.61
CA ARG A 316 21.22 -0.33 27.25
C ARG A 316 19.86 -0.17 26.56
N PRO A 317 18.76 -0.14 27.31
CA PRO A 317 17.46 0.07 26.71
C PRO A 317 17.34 1.51 26.17
N LEU A 318 16.47 1.69 25.19
CA LEU A 318 16.15 3.02 24.67
C LEU A 318 15.15 3.70 25.62
N GLU A 319 15.54 4.85 26.18
CA GLU A 319 14.68 5.61 27.10
C GLU A 319 14.03 6.80 26.38
N LEU A 320 12.72 6.95 26.56
CA LEU A 320 11.92 8.03 26.01
C LEU A 320 11.23 8.77 27.16
N LEU A 321 11.44 10.09 27.27
CA LEU A 321 10.59 10.94 28.11
C LEU A 321 9.39 11.37 27.26
N VAL A 322 8.19 11.10 27.76
CA VAL A 322 6.95 11.26 26.99
C VAL A 322 5.96 12.09 27.77
N GLU A 323 5.38 13.06 27.10
CA GLU A 323 4.25 13.86 27.57
C GLU A 323 2.93 13.17 27.16
N ASN A 324 2.02 13.02 28.12
CA ASN A 324 0.64 12.60 27.88
C ASN A 324 -0.31 13.47 28.71
N SER A 325 -1.11 14.31 28.04
CA SER A 325 -2.11 15.18 28.69
C SER A 325 -1.53 16.06 29.82
N GLY A 326 -0.29 16.54 29.64
CA GLY A 326 0.43 17.37 30.61
C GLY A 326 1.24 16.61 31.67
N PHE A 327 1.12 15.28 31.74
CA PHE A 327 1.96 14.43 32.58
C PHE A 327 3.20 13.97 31.82
N PHE A 328 4.32 13.80 32.54
CA PHE A 328 5.58 13.35 31.95
C PHE A 328 6.03 12.07 32.63
N ASP A 329 6.23 11.02 31.84
CA ASP A 329 6.72 9.73 32.29
C ASP A 329 7.87 9.26 31.40
N THR A 330 8.79 8.50 32.00
CA THR A 330 9.88 7.84 31.27
C THR A 330 9.46 6.43 30.89
N TYR A 331 9.57 6.11 29.61
CA TYR A 331 9.30 4.81 29.03
C TYR A 331 10.61 4.17 28.58
N THR A 332 10.76 2.88 28.87
CA THR A 332 11.96 2.11 28.55
C THR A 332 11.61 1.05 27.52
N LEU A 333 12.32 1.07 26.39
CA LEU A 333 12.13 0.12 25.29
C LEU A 333 13.23 -0.94 25.31
N ASP A 334 12.81 -2.19 25.50
CA ASP A 334 13.63 -3.38 25.25
C ASP A 334 13.60 -3.72 23.75
N TYR A 335 14.54 -3.12 23.01
CA TYR A 335 14.67 -3.27 21.57
C TYR A 335 16.15 -3.27 21.20
N HIS A 336 16.61 -4.28 20.45
CA HIS A 336 18.02 -4.51 20.15
C HIS A 336 18.30 -4.85 18.67
N ASP A 337 17.35 -4.58 17.78
CA ASP A 337 17.45 -4.97 16.36
C ASP A 337 18.06 -3.86 15.48
N GLY A 338 18.27 -2.64 15.98
CA GLY A 338 18.77 -1.52 15.18
C GLY A 338 17.71 -0.91 14.24
N GLY A 339 18.14 -0.22 13.19
CA GLY A 339 17.22 0.22 12.14
C GLY A 339 16.73 -0.97 11.31
N ARG A 340 15.43 -1.06 11.03
CA ARG A 340 14.83 -2.07 10.16
C ARG A 340 13.91 -1.41 9.14
N TYR A 341 14.44 -1.19 7.94
CA TYR A 341 13.76 -0.50 6.85
C TYR A 341 13.54 -1.44 5.66
N PRO A 342 12.34 -1.48 5.09
CA PRO A 342 12.00 -2.44 4.05
C PRO A 342 12.66 -2.12 2.70
N TYR A 343 13.13 -3.17 2.04
CA TYR A 343 13.52 -3.14 0.63
C TYR A 343 13.22 -4.50 -0.01
N LEU A 344 13.19 -4.58 -1.34
CA LEU A 344 13.12 -5.85 -2.04
C LEU A 344 14.52 -6.37 -2.35
N LYS A 345 14.82 -7.59 -1.90
CA LYS A 345 16.06 -8.29 -2.23
C LYS A 345 15.79 -9.29 -3.35
N ARG A 346 16.64 -9.27 -4.38
CA ARG A 346 16.59 -10.24 -5.49
C ARG A 346 16.88 -11.65 -4.99
N ASP A 347 16.08 -12.62 -5.42
CA ASP A 347 16.32 -14.06 -5.28
C ASP A 347 16.91 -14.62 -6.58
N LEU A 348 18.24 -14.70 -6.64
CA LEU A 348 18.98 -15.12 -7.84
C LEU A 348 18.66 -16.55 -8.31
N SER A 349 17.96 -17.36 -7.51
CA SER A 349 17.52 -18.71 -7.91
C SER A 349 16.27 -18.73 -8.80
N LYS A 350 15.58 -17.59 -8.92
CA LYS A 350 14.33 -17.44 -9.70
C LYS A 350 14.50 -16.41 -10.80
N GLU A 351 13.68 -16.47 -11.84
CA GLU A 351 13.62 -15.44 -12.88
C GLU A 351 13.16 -14.07 -12.32
N ASP A 352 13.63 -12.97 -12.89
CA ASP A 352 13.19 -11.61 -12.53
C ASP A 352 11.89 -11.26 -13.25
N LEU A 353 10.78 -11.82 -12.77
CA LEU A 353 9.48 -11.53 -13.34
C LEU A 353 8.98 -10.14 -12.97
N LEU A 354 9.40 -9.58 -11.83
CA LEU A 354 8.98 -8.24 -11.43
C LEU A 354 9.46 -7.17 -12.42
N THR A 355 10.70 -7.29 -12.91
CA THR A 355 11.21 -6.40 -13.97
C THR A 355 10.41 -6.55 -15.28
N ARG A 356 9.97 -7.77 -15.62
CA ARG A 356 9.08 -7.99 -16.77
C ARG A 356 7.69 -7.38 -16.59
N VAL A 357 7.14 -7.41 -15.37
CA VAL A 357 5.82 -6.82 -15.07
C VAL A 357 5.82 -5.33 -15.44
N ILE A 358 6.87 -4.60 -15.08
CA ILE A 358 6.94 -3.15 -15.25
C ILE A 358 7.64 -2.71 -16.54
N GLN A 359 7.99 -3.64 -17.43
CA GLN A 359 8.61 -3.32 -18.71
C GLN A 359 7.62 -2.54 -19.59
N PRO A 360 8.01 -1.39 -20.17
CA PRO A 360 7.19 -0.67 -21.14
C PRO A 360 6.75 -1.57 -22.29
N LEU A 361 5.47 -1.51 -22.67
CA LEU A 361 4.90 -2.31 -23.76
C LEU A 361 5.01 -1.63 -25.13
N CYS A 362 5.24 -0.32 -25.15
CA CYS A 362 5.53 0.43 -26.36
C CYS A 362 7.04 0.73 -26.44
N PRO A 363 7.62 0.82 -27.65
CA PRO A 363 8.98 1.30 -27.81
C PRO A 363 9.16 2.67 -27.16
N GLU A 364 10.38 3.00 -26.73
CA GLU A 364 10.72 4.38 -26.37
C GLU A 364 10.36 5.28 -27.56
N LYS A 365 9.62 6.37 -27.29
CA LYS A 365 9.42 7.42 -28.30
C LYS A 365 10.82 7.97 -28.61
N GLN A 366 11.28 7.74 -29.84
CA GLN A 366 12.52 8.34 -30.38
C GLN A 366 12.44 9.87 -30.39
#